data_AF-A0A2G6APW8-F1
#
_entry.id   AF-A0A2G6APW8-F1
#
_cell.length_a   1.000
_cell.length_b   1.000
_cell.length_c   1.000
_cell.angle_alpha   90.00
_cell.angle_beta   90.00
_cell.angle_gamma   90.00
#
_symmetry.space_group_name_H-M   'P 1'
#
loop_
_entity.id
_entity.type
_entity.pdbx_description
1 polymer ?
#
loop_
_entity_poly.entity_id
_entity_poly.type
_entity_poly.pdbx_seq_one_letter_code
_entity_poly.pdbx_strand_id
1 'polypeptide(L)'
;MYIFSKGLMSYNSVLSGLVLQTFLTGPTAWFVALVGAAITAVITATLMYFLGNFDFPILTLPFILFAWFVLLSSYKLDSIKLSDSLSPQSLANWELHIEGKINLLRATFNGIGQIFFVTEAIPGLLLFIAVIWASREMGSTTGRRIAMDLLQGWWRDV
;
A
#
# COMPACT_ATOMS: atom_id res chain seq x y z
N MET A 1 -12.53 25.23 -8.10
CA MET A 1 -12.44 24.85 -6.67
C MET A 1 -13.30 23.61 -6.38
N TYR A 2 -13.00 22.45 -6.99
CA TYR A 2 -13.78 21.20 -6.82
C TYR A 2 -12.89 19.99 -6.42
N ILE A 3 -11.58 20.22 -6.26
CA ILE A 3 -10.56 19.17 -6.07
C ILE A 3 -10.41 18.79 -4.59
N PHE A 4 -10.66 19.73 -3.67
CA PHE A 4 -10.50 19.49 -2.22
C PHE A 4 -11.61 18.63 -1.60
N SER A 5 -12.78 18.50 -2.24
CA SER A 5 -13.99 17.93 -1.61
C SER A 5 -14.16 16.41 -1.76
N LYS A 6 -13.21 15.69 -2.39
CA LYS A 6 -13.33 14.25 -2.68
C LYS A 6 -12.23 13.37 -2.07
N GLY A 7 -11.36 13.90 -1.21
CA GLY A 7 -10.25 13.13 -0.62
C GLY A 7 -9.16 12.67 -1.60
N LEU A 8 -9.24 13.08 -2.87
CA LEU A 8 -8.27 12.73 -3.91
C LEU A 8 -6.85 13.21 -3.60
N MET A 9 -6.76 14.31 -2.84
CA MET A 9 -5.49 14.90 -2.43
C MET A 9 -4.81 14.15 -1.28
N SER A 10 -5.56 13.39 -0.47
CA SER A 10 -5.08 12.91 0.82
C SER A 10 -4.72 11.42 0.86
N TYR A 11 -5.29 10.56 0.00
CA TYR A 11 -5.00 9.13 0.08
C TYR A 11 -3.53 8.82 -0.26
N ASN A 12 -2.96 9.49 -1.28
CA ASN A 12 -1.53 9.36 -1.60
C ASN A 12 -0.65 9.79 -0.41
N SER A 13 -1.01 10.88 0.28
CA SER A 13 -0.31 11.32 1.49
C SER A 13 -0.37 10.30 2.63
N VAL A 14 -1.53 9.69 2.86
CA VAL A 14 -1.68 8.65 3.88
C VAL A 14 -0.80 7.45 3.56
N LEU A 15 -0.81 6.96 2.30
CA LEU A 15 0.04 5.84 1.88
C LEU A 15 1.53 6.16 2.03
N SER A 16 1.98 7.37 1.67
CA SER A 16 3.36 7.78 1.89
C SER A 16 3.76 7.77 3.35
N GLY A 17 2.91 8.32 4.23
CA GLY A 17 3.17 8.27 5.68
C GLY A 17 3.26 6.84 6.19
N LEU A 18 2.33 5.97 5.79
CA LEU A 18 2.31 4.56 6.19
C LEU A 18 3.55 3.81 5.72
N VAL A 19 3.94 3.93 4.45
CA VAL A 19 5.14 3.26 3.92
C VAL A 19 6.39 3.72 4.65
N LEU A 20 6.56 5.02 4.86
CA LEU A 20 7.75 5.54 5.52
C LEU A 20 7.79 5.13 6.98
N GLN A 21 6.67 5.13 7.68
CA GLN A 21 6.59 4.62 9.04
C GLN A 21 6.84 3.12 9.13
N THR A 22 6.44 2.35 8.11
CA THR A 22 6.61 0.89 8.08
C THR A 22 8.06 0.51 7.77
N PHE A 23 8.69 1.23 6.85
CA PHE A 23 9.96 0.81 6.26
C PHE A 23 11.18 1.63 6.69
N LEU A 24 11.00 2.76 7.37
CA LEU A 24 12.09 3.48 8.02
C LEU A 24 12.19 3.11 9.49
N THR A 25 13.42 3.10 10.00
CA THR A 25 13.72 2.85 11.42
C THR A 25 14.49 4.01 12.05
N GLY A 26 14.52 4.03 13.38
CA GLY A 26 15.22 5.05 14.17
C GLY A 26 14.30 6.17 14.68
N PRO A 27 14.85 7.06 15.53
CA PRO A 27 14.06 8.03 16.30
C PRO A 27 13.40 9.12 15.46
N THR A 28 13.87 9.33 14.23
CA THR A 28 13.37 10.36 13.30
C THR A 28 12.38 9.82 12.27
N ALA A 29 12.17 8.51 12.19
CA ALA A 29 11.35 7.87 11.15
C ALA A 29 9.91 8.41 11.11
N TRP A 30 9.28 8.60 12.28
CA TRP A 30 7.93 9.14 12.38
C TRP A 30 7.84 10.59 11.86
N PHE A 31 8.88 11.39 12.09
CA PHE A 31 8.93 12.77 11.62
C PHE A 31 9.10 12.82 10.10
N VAL A 32 9.99 11.97 9.56
CA VAL A 32 10.17 11.81 8.11
C VAL A 32 8.87 11.33 7.45
N ALA A 33 8.14 10.40 8.09
CA ALA A 33 6.84 9.94 7.60
C ALA A 33 5.80 11.07 7.57
N LEU A 34 5.71 11.89 8.63
CA LEU A 34 4.78 13.01 8.72
C LEU A 34 5.09 14.09 7.66
N VAL A 35 6.35 14.50 7.55
CA VAL A 35 6.80 15.46 6.54
C VAL A 35 6.60 14.89 5.14
N GLY A 36 6.91 13.61 4.94
CA GLY A 36 6.71 12.94 3.66
C GLY A 36 5.26 12.87 3.21
N ALA A 37 4.32 12.65 4.14
CA ALA A 37 2.90 12.74 3.86
C ALA A 37 2.48 14.15 3.38
N ALA A 38 3.00 15.20 4.03
CA ALA A 38 2.74 16.58 3.64
C ALA A 38 3.34 16.93 2.26
N ILE A 39 4.58 16.51 1.98
CA ILE A 39 5.21 16.68 0.66
C ILE A 39 4.40 15.96 -0.42
N THR A 40 3.94 14.74 -0.14
CA THR A 40 3.14 13.97 -1.10
C THR A 40 1.82 14.67 -1.44
N ALA A 41 1.20 15.42 -0.52
CA ALA A 41 0.00 16.21 -0.82
C ALA A 41 0.30 17.29 -1.87
N VAL A 42 1.45 17.96 -1.76
CA VAL A 42 1.91 18.95 -2.75
C VAL A 42 2.21 18.29 -4.08
N ILE A 43 2.92 17.15 -4.10
CA ILE A 43 3.19 16.38 -5.33
C ILE A 43 1.87 15.97 -6.00
N THR A 44 0.89 15.53 -5.22
CA THR A 44 -0.44 15.16 -5.70
C THR A 44 -1.13 16.35 -6.36
N ALA A 45 -1.11 17.52 -5.72
CA ALA A 45 -1.67 18.76 -6.30
C ALA A 45 -1.04 19.08 -7.66
N THR A 46 0.29 19.05 -7.72
CA THR A 46 1.07 19.36 -8.91
C THR A 46 0.77 18.38 -10.03
N LEU A 47 0.79 17.08 -9.75
CA LEU A 47 0.49 16.05 -10.74
C LEU A 47 -0.97 16.10 -11.21
N MET A 48 -1.93 16.44 -10.34
CA MET A 48 -3.32 16.62 -10.75
C MET A 48 -3.47 17.77 -11.73
N TYR A 49 -2.73 18.87 -11.55
CA TYR A 49 -2.72 19.98 -12.49
C TYR A 49 -2.17 19.57 -13.86
N PHE A 50 -1.08 18.82 -13.90
CA PHE A 50 -0.48 18.39 -15.18
C PHE A 50 -1.27 17.28 -15.88
N LEU A 51 -1.60 16.20 -15.17
CA LEU A 51 -2.31 15.03 -15.73
C LEU A 51 -3.79 15.33 -15.99
N GLY A 52 -4.38 16.25 -15.22
CA GLY A 52 -5.75 16.70 -15.44
C GLY A 52 -5.97 17.34 -16.80
N ASN A 53 -4.93 17.92 -17.42
CA ASN A 53 -5.01 18.47 -18.78
C ASN A 53 -5.11 17.38 -19.87
N PHE A 54 -4.85 16.12 -19.51
CA PHE A 54 -4.89 14.97 -20.41
C PHE A 54 -6.00 13.97 -20.03
N ASP A 55 -6.92 14.33 -19.12
CA ASP A 55 -7.98 13.47 -18.60
C ASP A 55 -7.48 12.14 -17.97
N PHE A 56 -6.22 12.06 -17.56
CA PHE A 56 -5.66 10.86 -16.93
C PHE A 56 -5.92 10.84 -15.42
N PRO A 57 -6.37 9.69 -14.86
CA PRO A 57 -6.48 9.53 -13.42
C PRO A 57 -5.09 9.46 -12.78
N ILE A 58 -4.90 10.22 -11.70
CA ILE A 58 -3.60 10.30 -11.02
C ILE A 58 -3.23 9.02 -10.26
N LEU A 59 -4.24 8.27 -9.80
CA LEU A 59 -4.08 7.04 -9.01
C LEU A 59 -3.02 7.20 -7.91
N THR A 60 -2.31 6.12 -7.60
CA THR A 60 -1.26 6.07 -6.57
C THR A 60 0.10 6.57 -7.04
N LEU A 61 0.20 7.19 -8.23
CA LEU A 61 1.47 7.64 -8.80
C LEU A 61 2.24 8.62 -7.88
N PRO A 62 1.61 9.64 -7.26
CA PRO A 62 2.31 10.56 -6.37
C PRO A 62 2.99 9.84 -5.20
N PHE A 63 2.27 8.90 -4.58
CA PHE A 63 2.79 8.05 -3.51
C PHE A 63 3.97 7.21 -3.99
N ILE A 64 3.84 6.49 -5.11
CA ILE A 64 4.89 5.58 -5.62
C ILE A 64 6.19 6.33 -5.90
N LEU A 65 6.11 7.46 -6.61
CA LEU A 65 7.29 8.26 -6.96
C LEU A 65 7.99 8.80 -5.71
N PHE A 66 7.22 9.30 -4.75
CA PHE A 66 7.77 9.84 -3.52
C PHE A 66 8.37 8.76 -2.62
N ALA A 67 7.67 7.64 -2.45
CA ALA A 67 8.15 6.49 -1.69
C ALA A 67 9.47 5.96 -2.25
N TRP A 68 9.56 5.73 -3.56
CA TRP A 68 10.81 5.30 -4.19
C TRP A 68 11.93 6.31 -4.00
N PHE A 69 11.65 7.61 -4.18
CA PHE A 69 12.66 8.65 -3.96
C PHE A 69 13.25 8.58 -2.53
N VAL A 70 12.40 8.52 -1.50
CA VAL A 70 12.86 8.50 -0.09
C VAL A 70 13.57 7.19 0.24
N LEU A 71 13.00 6.05 -0.15
CA LEU A 71 13.60 4.74 0.12
C LEU A 71 14.95 4.58 -0.59
N LEU A 72 15.09 5.03 -1.84
CA LEU A 72 16.37 5.00 -2.56
C LEU A 72 17.38 5.99 -1.98
N SER A 73 16.92 7.13 -1.43
CA SER A 73 17.82 8.11 -0.80
C SER A 73 18.52 7.54 0.44
N SER A 74 17.94 6.54 1.11
CA SER A 74 18.56 5.87 2.26
C SER A 74 19.90 5.20 1.94
N TYR A 75 20.15 4.81 0.70
CA TYR A 75 21.44 4.25 0.27
C TYR A 75 22.56 5.29 0.19
N LYS A 76 22.23 6.58 0.28
CA LYS A 76 23.18 7.70 0.21
C LYS A 76 23.14 8.62 1.43
N LEU A 77 22.05 8.60 2.20
CA LEU A 77 21.85 9.48 3.36
C LEU A 77 21.88 8.67 4.66
N ASP A 78 22.89 8.89 5.50
CA ASP A 78 23.06 8.18 6.78
C ASP A 78 21.92 8.43 7.78
N SER A 79 21.20 9.54 7.62
CA SER A 79 20.08 9.96 8.47
C SER A 79 18.78 9.19 8.20
N ILE A 80 18.67 8.49 7.05
CA ILE A 80 17.49 7.71 6.68
C ILE A 80 17.88 6.23 6.70
N LYS A 81 17.38 5.49 7.69
CA LYS A 81 17.70 4.07 7.85
C LYS A 81 16.51 3.21 7.45
N LEU A 82 16.75 2.22 6.60
CA LEU A 82 15.74 1.22 6.23
C LEU A 82 15.58 0.18 7.35
N SER A 83 14.37 -0.34 7.48
CA SER A 83 14.11 -1.55 8.26
C SER A 83 14.75 -2.77 7.60
N ASP A 84 15.06 -3.79 8.40
CA ASP A 84 15.66 -5.04 7.92
C ASP A 84 14.77 -5.77 6.90
N SER A 85 13.46 -5.50 6.89
CA SER A 85 12.53 -6.09 5.93
C SER A 85 12.82 -5.73 4.47
N LEU A 86 13.54 -4.63 4.21
CA LEU A 86 13.94 -4.19 2.87
C LEU A 86 15.42 -4.46 2.57
N SER A 87 16.12 -5.22 3.42
CA SER A 87 17.50 -5.60 3.13
C SER A 87 17.54 -6.48 1.87
N PRO A 88 18.47 -6.24 0.92
CA PRO A 88 18.62 -7.08 -0.27
C PRO A 88 18.78 -8.55 0.11
N GLN A 89 17.88 -9.40 -0.39
CA GLN A 89 17.92 -10.84 -0.14
C GLN A 89 18.86 -11.50 -1.16
N SER A 90 19.71 -12.43 -0.69
CA SER A 90 20.53 -13.24 -1.58
C SER A 90 19.67 -14.33 -2.22
N LEU A 91 19.39 -14.19 -3.52
CA LEU A 91 18.65 -15.20 -4.28
C LEU A 91 19.44 -16.50 -4.49
N ALA A 92 20.76 -16.47 -4.30
CA ALA A 92 21.64 -17.63 -4.50
C ALA A 92 21.39 -18.76 -3.49
N ASN A 93 20.82 -18.43 -2.32
CA ASN A 93 20.56 -19.36 -1.22
C ASN A 93 19.07 -19.48 -0.91
N TRP A 94 18.19 -19.17 -1.86
CA TRP A 94 16.76 -19.23 -1.63
C TRP A 94 16.28 -20.68 -1.59
N GLU A 95 15.91 -21.16 -0.40
CA GLU A 95 15.30 -22.46 -0.22
C GLU A 95 13.77 -22.34 -0.28
N LEU A 96 13.14 -23.10 -1.19
CA LEU A 96 11.69 -23.16 -1.31
C LEU A 96 11.13 -24.03 -0.17
N HIS A 97 10.77 -23.40 0.94
CA HIS A 97 10.02 -24.05 2.01
C HIS A 97 8.53 -24.13 1.63
N ILE A 98 8.11 -25.23 0.99
CA ILE A 98 6.68 -25.58 0.88
C ILE A 98 6.27 -26.28 2.17
N GLU A 99 6.15 -25.52 3.26
CA GLU A 99 5.58 -26.03 4.51
C GLU A 99 4.28 -25.31 4.86
N GLY A 100 3.21 -26.10 5.03
CA GLY A 100 1.96 -25.66 5.62
C GLY A 100 0.74 -25.70 4.69
N LYS A 101 -0.42 -26.01 5.26
CA LYS A 101 -1.71 -25.83 4.58
C LYS A 101 -1.95 -24.34 4.38
N ILE A 102 -2.17 -23.91 3.14
CA ILE A 102 -2.50 -22.50 2.84
C ILE A 102 -3.89 -22.22 3.41
N ASN A 103 -3.98 -21.29 4.36
CA ASN A 103 -5.28 -20.75 4.76
C ASN A 103 -5.66 -19.66 3.75
N LEU A 104 -6.39 -20.06 2.71
CA LEU A 104 -6.84 -19.17 1.63
C LEU A 104 -7.55 -17.93 2.17
N LEU A 105 -8.40 -18.08 3.17
CA LEU A 105 -9.14 -16.97 3.78
C LEU A 105 -8.21 -15.97 4.47
N ARG A 106 -7.24 -16.45 5.26
CA ARG A 106 -6.20 -15.61 5.87
C ARG A 106 -5.36 -14.92 4.79
N ALA A 107 -4.96 -15.65 3.75
CA ALA A 107 -4.18 -15.10 2.65
C ALA A 107 -4.92 -13.98 1.91
N THR A 108 -6.22 -14.16 1.64
CA THR A 108 -7.06 -13.13 1.01
C THR A 108 -7.13 -11.86 1.85
N PHE A 109 -7.45 -11.97 3.14
CA PHE A 109 -7.56 -10.78 3.98
C PHE A 109 -6.19 -10.13 4.26
N ASN A 110 -5.12 -10.91 4.38
CA ASN A 110 -3.76 -10.37 4.40
C ASN A 110 -3.47 -9.55 3.14
N GLY A 111 -3.85 -10.04 1.95
CA GLY A 111 -3.68 -9.31 0.69
C GLY A 111 -4.43 -7.97 0.65
N ILE A 112 -5.63 -7.90 1.22
CA ILE A 112 -6.36 -6.63 1.36
C ILE A 112 -5.62 -5.68 2.31
N GLY A 113 -5.11 -6.19 3.43
CA GLY A 113 -4.31 -5.42 4.39
C GLY A 113 -3.02 -4.86 3.78
N GLN A 114 -2.39 -5.61 2.87
CA GLN A 114 -1.12 -5.23 2.22
C GLN A 114 -1.24 -3.95 1.39
N ILE A 115 -2.44 -3.56 0.93
CA ILE A 115 -2.69 -2.27 0.27
C ILE A 115 -2.24 -1.10 1.16
N PHE A 116 -2.35 -1.25 2.49
CA PHE A 116 -1.94 -0.28 3.50
C PHE A 116 -0.69 -0.72 4.27
N PHE A 117 0.10 -1.65 3.70
CA PHE A 117 1.34 -2.18 4.29
C PHE A 117 1.13 -2.96 5.60
N VAL A 118 -0.07 -3.52 5.79
CA VAL A 118 -0.41 -4.35 6.96
C VAL A 118 -0.45 -5.82 6.57
N THR A 119 0.27 -6.67 7.29
CA THR A 119 0.40 -8.11 6.99
C THR A 119 -0.59 -9.00 7.75
N GLU A 120 -1.45 -8.41 8.58
CA GLU A 120 -2.41 -9.11 9.42
C GLU A 120 -3.81 -9.19 8.79
N ALA A 121 -4.48 -10.33 9.01
CA ALA A 121 -5.78 -10.61 8.37
C ALA A 121 -6.92 -9.77 8.97
N ILE A 122 -6.86 -9.48 10.26
CA ILE A 122 -7.93 -8.75 10.95
C ILE A 122 -8.06 -7.31 10.40
N PRO A 123 -6.98 -6.51 10.28
CA PRO A 123 -7.04 -5.22 9.59
C PRO A 123 -7.57 -5.32 8.16
N GLY A 124 -7.18 -6.34 7.39
CA GLY A 124 -7.70 -6.57 6.05
C GLY A 124 -9.21 -6.83 6.01
N LEU A 125 -9.73 -7.61 6.97
CA LEU A 125 -11.16 -7.82 7.13
C LEU A 125 -11.90 -6.51 7.49
N LEU A 126 -11.33 -5.71 8.39
CA LEU A 126 -11.90 -4.41 8.76
C LEU A 126 -11.95 -3.45 7.57
N LEU A 127 -10.90 -3.43 6.73
CA LEU A 127 -10.87 -2.66 5.49
C LEU A 127 -11.95 -3.13 4.52
N PHE A 128 -12.15 -4.44 4.37
CA PHE A 128 -13.21 -4.99 3.53
C PHE A 128 -14.61 -4.57 4.02
N ILE A 129 -14.85 -4.64 5.33
CA ILE A 129 -16.10 -4.16 5.94
C ILE A 129 -16.29 -2.66 5.69
N ALA A 130 -15.22 -1.86 5.81
CA ALA A 130 -15.27 -0.43 5.53
C ALA A 130 -15.65 -0.14 4.07
N VAL A 131 -15.15 -0.91 3.10
CA VAL A 131 -15.53 -0.78 1.69
C VAL A 131 -17.01 -1.09 1.46
N ILE A 132 -17.53 -2.17 2.05
CA ILE A 132 -18.97 -2.50 1.99
C ILE A 132 -19.82 -1.38 2.59
N TRP A 133 -19.37 -0.83 3.71
CA TRP A 133 -20.06 0.26 4.39
C TRP A 133 -20.06 1.55 3.57
N ALA A 134 -18.95 1.88 2.92
CA ALA A 134 -18.81 3.06 2.08
C ALA A 134 -19.63 2.96 0.77
N SER A 135 -19.67 1.78 0.15
CA SER A 135 -20.48 1.54 -1.05
C SER A 135 -20.86 0.07 -1.18
N ARG A 136 -22.17 -0.18 -1.20
CA ARG A 136 -22.72 -1.53 -1.39
C ARG A 136 -22.32 -2.14 -2.74
N GLU A 137 -22.22 -1.32 -3.79
CA GLU A 137 -21.83 -1.77 -5.14
C GLU A 137 -20.36 -2.19 -5.20
N MET A 138 -19.46 -1.35 -4.67
CA MET A 138 -18.03 -1.69 -4.60
C MET A 138 -17.81 -2.90 -3.69
N GLY A 139 -18.50 -2.94 -2.53
CA GLY A 139 -18.49 -4.09 -1.63
C GLY A 139 -18.91 -5.39 -2.31
N SER A 140 -19.97 -5.35 -3.13
CA SER A 140 -20.43 -6.53 -3.87
C SER A 140 -19.41 -7.00 -4.91
N THR A 141 -18.77 -6.07 -5.62
CA THR A 141 -17.76 -6.38 -6.64
C THR A 141 -16.52 -7.00 -6.00
N THR A 142 -16.03 -6.40 -4.91
CA THR A 142 -14.90 -6.92 -4.13
C THR A 142 -15.23 -8.30 -3.54
N GLY A 143 -16.43 -8.48 -3.00
CA GLY A 143 -16.89 -9.77 -2.48
C GLY A 143 -16.95 -10.86 -3.55
N ARG A 144 -17.43 -10.54 -4.76
CA ARG A 144 -17.42 -11.46 -5.91
C ARG A 144 -15.99 -11.84 -6.30
N ARG A 145 -15.06 -10.87 -6.29
CA ARG A 145 -13.65 -11.14 -6.60
C ARG A 145 -13.02 -12.07 -5.57
N ILE A 146 -13.24 -11.81 -4.28
CA ILE A 146 -12.78 -12.69 -3.19
C ILE A 146 -13.32 -14.11 -3.37
N ALA A 147 -14.61 -14.27 -3.66
CA ALA A 147 -15.20 -15.59 -3.88
C ALA A 147 -14.53 -16.33 -5.06
N MET A 148 -14.25 -15.62 -6.16
CA MET A 148 -13.52 -16.19 -7.31
C MET A 148 -12.09 -16.60 -6.94
N ASP A 149 -11.35 -15.77 -6.19
CA ASP A 149 -9.98 -16.06 -5.79
C ASP A 149 -9.93 -17.27 -4.83
N LEU A 150 -10.91 -17.41 -3.93
CA LEU A 150 -11.04 -18.57 -3.03
C LEU A 150 -11.39 -19.85 -3.81
N LEU A 151 -12.28 -19.78 -4.79
CA LEU A 151 -12.64 -20.91 -5.65
C LEU A 151 -11.44 -21.37 -6.50
N GLN A 152 -10.69 -20.41 -7.07
CA GLN A 152 -9.46 -20.71 -7.82
C GLN A 152 -8.37 -21.31 -6.93
N GLY A 153 -8.21 -20.79 -5.71
CA GLY A 153 -7.28 -21.34 -4.73
C GLY A 153 -7.62 -22.78 -4.37
N TRP A 154 -8.89 -23.05 -4.06
CA TRP A 154 -9.36 -24.39 -3.73
C TRP A 154 -9.19 -25.38 -4.89
N TRP A 155 -9.48 -24.96 -6.13
CA TRP A 155 -9.25 -25.79 -7.32
C TRP A 155 -7.79 -26.20 -7.51
N ARG A 156 -6.84 -25.35 -7.10
CA ARG A 156 -5.40 -25.65 -7.21
C ARG A 156 -4.92 -26.67 -6.15
N ASP A 157 -5.70 -26.89 -5.10
CA ASP A 157 -5.37 -27.77 -3.98
C ASP A 157 -6.04 -29.16 -4.08
N VAL A 158 -6.89 -29.40 -5.11
CA VAL A 158 -7.58 -30.68 -5.42
C VAL A 158 -6.94 -31.35 -6.63
#